data_AF-Q53QX6-F1
#
_entry.id   AF-Q53QX6-F1
#
_cell.length_a   1.000
_cell.length_b   1.000
_cell.length_c   1.000
_cell.angle_alpha   90.00
_cell.angle_beta   90.00
_cell.angle_gamma   90.00
#
_symmetry.space_group_name_H-M   'P 1'
#
loop_
_entity.id
_entity.type
_entity.pdbx_description
1 polymer ?
#
loop_
_entity_poly.entity_id
_entity_poly.type
_entity_poly.pdbx_seq_one_letter_code
_entity_poly.pdbx_strand_id
1 'polypeptide(L)'
;MPSPLRGSPESQFTINADADPVIAAFSDLLKNGQRQMRYRLKKKYFNGIPANEVRTTSPLSSMTDNEWKQLVDMWSTPKHKEKCIKNKDSRELVQYHQMTGSRSYVAQCYVMKQTKFKDVPPTAIDIFKDTHCSSKSGFNENAKDAIAQMEAYVAQPTEEGKDPKTPVEAVAHVLPKSTFLRNVGMQSTEMKKNAKAAAMNDRVCELESELHAEKMGSAGMQLQIADLQKQLEDQKEAARKNEEETEKLRQQGSEIQSFLRSLFGSKFASSDAQQ
;
A
#
# COMPACT_ATOMS: atom_id res chain seq x y z
N MET A 1 47.86 -6.01 64.66
CA MET A 1 47.37 -5.14 63.56
C MET A 1 47.01 -6.00 62.36
N PRO A 2 45.72 -6.32 62.15
CA PRO A 2 45.20 -6.65 60.84
C PRO A 2 44.31 -5.51 60.30
N SER A 3 44.49 -5.18 59.03
CA SER A 3 43.81 -4.10 58.31
C SER A 3 42.30 -4.38 58.09
N PRO A 4 41.46 -3.35 57.86
CA PRO A 4 40.02 -3.50 57.73
C PRO A 4 39.62 -4.00 56.34
N LEU A 5 38.68 -4.95 56.31
CA LEU A 5 38.03 -5.44 55.11
C LEU A 5 37.23 -4.31 54.43
N ARG A 6 37.52 -4.11 53.15
CA ARG A 6 36.84 -3.19 52.23
C ARG A 6 35.40 -3.67 52.03
N GLY A 7 34.43 -2.90 52.54
CA GLY A 7 33.01 -3.14 52.27
C GLY A 7 32.69 -2.97 50.78
N SER A 8 32.20 -4.04 50.16
CA SER A 8 31.55 -3.99 48.85
C SER A 8 30.12 -3.49 49.04
N PRO A 9 29.67 -2.40 48.39
CA PRO A 9 28.25 -2.09 48.36
C PRO A 9 27.60 -3.04 47.36
N GLU A 10 27.02 -4.14 47.86
CA GLU A 10 26.03 -4.91 47.11
C GLU A 10 24.82 -4.00 46.87
N SER A 11 24.83 -3.28 45.76
CA SER A 11 23.65 -2.62 45.21
C SER A 11 22.68 -3.72 44.74
N GLN A 12 21.91 -4.30 45.65
CA GLN A 12 20.74 -5.10 45.32
C GLN A 12 19.72 -4.18 44.64
N PHE A 13 19.67 -4.21 43.32
CA PHE A 13 18.57 -3.61 42.57
C PHE A 13 17.31 -4.42 42.87
N THR A 14 16.48 -3.94 43.80
CA THR A 14 15.16 -4.51 44.07
C THR A 14 14.25 -4.18 42.90
N ILE A 15 14.02 -5.14 42.00
CA ILE A 15 13.06 -5.00 40.90
C ILE A 15 11.67 -5.31 41.47
N ASN A 16 10.82 -4.29 41.58
CA ASN A 16 9.41 -4.48 41.90
C ASN A 16 8.69 -5.06 40.67
N ALA A 17 8.28 -6.34 40.76
CA ALA A 17 7.62 -7.04 39.66
C ALA A 17 6.26 -6.43 39.28
N ASP A 18 5.61 -5.76 40.23
CA ASP A 18 4.29 -5.15 40.04
C ASP A 18 4.37 -3.70 39.55
N ALA A 19 5.58 -3.15 39.39
CA ALA A 19 5.75 -1.82 38.84
C ALA A 19 5.39 -1.80 37.35
N ASP A 20 4.57 -0.84 36.92
CA ASP A 20 4.18 -0.64 35.52
C ASP A 20 5.33 -0.75 34.49
N PRO A 21 6.51 -0.12 34.67
CA PRO A 21 7.62 -0.26 33.71
C PRO A 21 8.15 -1.70 33.61
N VAL A 22 8.10 -2.45 34.71
CA VAL A 22 8.56 -3.84 34.77
C VAL A 22 7.54 -4.75 34.08
N ILE A 23 6.24 -4.60 34.39
CA ILE A 23 5.15 -5.32 33.71
C ILE A 23 5.16 -5.05 32.21
N ALA A 24 5.38 -3.80 31.78
CA ALA A 24 5.46 -3.42 30.38
C ALA A 24 6.64 -4.10 29.67
N ALA A 25 7.82 -4.10 30.30
CA ALA A 25 9.01 -4.75 29.76
C ALA A 25 8.81 -6.28 29.61
N PHE A 26 8.25 -6.95 30.62
CA PHE A 26 7.92 -8.37 30.54
C PHE A 26 6.86 -8.65 29.47
N SER A 27 5.82 -7.82 29.38
CA SER A 27 4.79 -7.92 28.35
C SER A 27 5.39 -7.84 26.95
N ASP A 28 6.31 -6.90 26.72
CA ASP A 28 6.96 -6.74 25.42
C ASP A 28 7.90 -7.90 25.07
N LEU A 29 8.60 -8.45 26.05
CA LEU A 29 9.39 -9.67 25.89
C LEU A 29 8.52 -10.85 25.43
N LEU A 30 7.37 -11.07 26.08
CA LEU A 30 6.45 -12.16 25.77
C LEU A 30 5.75 -11.97 24.42
N LYS A 31 5.34 -10.75 24.08
CA LYS A 31 4.70 -10.43 22.78
C LYS A 31 5.60 -10.84 21.60
N ASN A 32 6.91 -10.61 21.70
CA ASN A 32 7.85 -11.00 20.66
C ASN A 32 7.90 -12.53 20.48
N GLY A 33 7.96 -13.27 21.58
CA GLY A 33 7.92 -14.74 21.56
C GLY A 33 6.62 -15.27 20.94
N GLN A 34 5.48 -14.74 21.38
CA GLN A 34 4.17 -15.10 20.84
C GLN A 34 4.05 -14.82 19.34
N ARG A 35 4.53 -13.66 18.88
CA ARG A 35 4.54 -13.30 17.45
C ARG A 35 5.34 -14.31 16.62
N GLN A 36 6.53 -14.68 17.09
CA GLN A 36 7.38 -15.65 16.40
C GLN A 36 6.75 -17.05 16.38
N MET A 37 6.15 -17.47 17.49
CA MET A 37 5.41 -18.73 17.56
C MET A 37 4.25 -18.74 16.56
N ARG A 38 3.40 -17.70 16.54
CA ARG A 38 2.29 -17.58 15.58
C ARG A 38 2.77 -17.58 14.14
N TYR A 39 3.88 -16.90 13.83
CA TYR A 39 4.48 -16.92 12.50
C TYR A 39 4.90 -18.34 12.08
N ARG A 40 5.58 -19.09 12.96
CA ARG A 40 6.00 -20.47 12.69
C ARG A 40 4.80 -21.39 12.47
N LEU A 41 3.76 -21.26 13.30
CA LEU A 41 2.52 -22.02 13.14
C LEU A 41 1.84 -21.72 11.81
N LYS A 42 1.63 -20.44 11.49
CA LYS A 42 1.02 -20.02 10.23
C LYS A 42 1.83 -20.52 9.02
N LYS A 43 3.17 -20.44 9.09
CA LYS A 43 4.05 -20.89 8.02
C LYS A 43 3.94 -22.40 7.77
N LYS A 44 3.82 -23.21 8.82
CA LYS A 44 3.85 -24.68 8.73
C LYS A 44 2.48 -25.32 8.51
N TYR A 45 1.42 -24.75 9.07
CA TYR A 45 0.10 -25.39 9.17
C TYR A 45 -1.03 -24.59 8.51
N PHE A 46 -0.74 -23.50 7.81
CA PHE A 46 -1.76 -22.67 7.18
C PHE A 46 -1.35 -22.19 5.78
N ASN A 47 -0.17 -21.58 5.65
CA ASN A 47 0.29 -21.05 4.36
C ASN A 47 0.45 -22.16 3.32
N GLY A 48 -0.21 -22.03 2.17
CA GLY A 48 -0.13 -22.99 1.07
C GLY A 48 -0.96 -24.26 1.24
N ILE A 49 -1.73 -24.37 2.34
CA ILE A 49 -2.65 -25.48 2.57
C ILE A 49 -4.06 -25.03 2.16
N PRO A 50 -4.81 -25.83 1.38
CA PRO A 50 -6.17 -25.47 0.99
C PRO A 50 -7.09 -25.49 2.23
N ALA A 51 -8.11 -24.64 2.23
CA ALA A 51 -8.89 -24.35 3.44
C ALA A 51 -9.58 -25.60 4.05
N ASN A 52 -9.94 -26.57 3.22
CA ASN A 52 -10.52 -27.86 3.62
C ASN A 52 -9.53 -28.79 4.33
N GLU A 53 -8.22 -28.58 4.18
CA GLU A 53 -7.15 -29.41 4.76
C GLU A 53 -6.46 -28.73 5.96
N VAL A 54 -6.86 -27.50 6.29
CA VAL A 54 -6.34 -26.82 7.47
C VAL A 54 -6.81 -27.55 8.72
N ARG A 55 -5.85 -27.88 9.60
CA ARG A 55 -6.10 -28.62 10.84
C ARG A 55 -7.13 -27.89 11.70
N THR A 56 -8.07 -28.65 12.26
CA THR A 56 -9.07 -28.14 13.21
C THR A 56 -8.60 -28.24 14.67
N THR A 57 -7.56 -29.03 14.94
CA THR A 57 -6.95 -29.24 16.26
C THR A 57 -5.61 -28.52 16.39
N SER A 58 -5.32 -28.09 17.62
CA SER A 58 -4.10 -27.39 17.97
C SER A 58 -2.87 -28.27 17.71
N PRO A 59 -1.86 -27.76 17.00
CA PRO A 59 -0.60 -28.47 16.81
C PRO A 59 0.33 -28.38 18.03
N LEU A 60 -0.05 -27.64 19.08
CA LEU A 60 0.75 -27.43 20.28
C LEU A 60 -0.01 -27.92 21.52
N SER A 61 0.67 -28.62 22.42
CA SER A 61 0.12 -29.02 23.72
C SER A 61 -0.17 -27.84 24.66
N SER A 62 0.54 -26.72 24.47
CA SER A 62 0.38 -25.50 25.27
C SER A 62 -0.77 -24.61 24.81
N MET A 63 -1.52 -25.00 23.79
CA MET A 63 -2.60 -24.21 23.19
C MET A 63 -3.84 -25.07 23.00
N THR A 64 -5.00 -24.55 23.37
CA THR A 64 -6.27 -25.24 23.19
C THR A 64 -6.72 -25.23 21.74
N ASP A 65 -7.53 -26.22 21.35
CA ASP A 65 -8.11 -26.28 20.00
C ASP A 65 -8.96 -25.04 19.67
N ASN A 66 -9.61 -24.44 20.66
CA ASN A 66 -10.41 -23.24 20.46
C ASN A 66 -9.53 -22.02 20.11
N GLU A 67 -8.42 -21.82 20.82
CA GLU A 67 -7.45 -20.77 20.52
C GLU A 67 -6.81 -20.96 19.14
N TRP A 68 -6.52 -22.21 18.76
CA TRP A 68 -6.05 -22.54 17.42
C TRP A 68 -7.07 -22.17 16.34
N LYS A 69 -8.34 -22.54 16.51
CA LYS A 69 -9.42 -22.18 15.58
C LYS A 69 -9.56 -20.67 15.44
N GLN A 70 -9.48 -19.91 16.53
CA GLN A 70 -9.50 -18.44 16.48
C GLN A 70 -8.33 -17.87 15.66
N LEU A 71 -7.13 -18.47 15.74
CA LEU A 71 -5.99 -18.05 14.92
C LEU A 71 -6.21 -18.34 13.44
N VAL A 72 -6.72 -19.53 13.11
CA VAL A 72 -7.03 -19.94 11.73
C VAL A 72 -8.10 -19.03 11.13
N ASP A 73 -9.16 -18.74 11.88
CA ASP A 73 -10.23 -17.83 11.47
C ASP A 73 -9.66 -16.42 11.21
N MET A 74 -8.91 -15.86 12.17
CA MET A 74 -8.25 -14.56 12.02
C MET A 74 -7.36 -14.51 10.76
N TRP A 75 -6.56 -15.54 10.48
CA TRP A 75 -5.71 -15.58 9.27
C TRP A 75 -6.50 -15.73 7.97
N SER A 76 -7.70 -16.29 8.03
CA SER A 76 -8.58 -16.53 6.89
C SER A 76 -9.38 -15.29 6.49
N THR A 77 -9.62 -14.37 7.45
CA THR A 77 -10.39 -13.14 7.21
C THR A 77 -9.79 -12.30 6.05
N PRO A 78 -10.63 -11.80 5.11
CA PRO A 78 -10.16 -10.97 3.99
C PRO A 78 -9.35 -9.76 4.42
N LYS A 79 -9.81 -9.07 5.47
CA LYS A 79 -9.14 -7.89 6.05
C LYS A 79 -7.71 -8.21 6.54
N HIS A 80 -7.50 -9.37 7.16
CA HIS A 80 -6.15 -9.77 7.58
C HIS A 80 -5.25 -10.11 6.39
N LYS A 81 -5.78 -10.79 5.37
CA LYS A 81 -5.03 -11.12 4.15
C LYS A 81 -4.58 -9.86 3.41
N GLU A 82 -5.50 -8.91 3.20
CA GLU A 82 -5.21 -7.63 2.57
C GLU A 82 -4.13 -6.86 3.33
N LYS A 83 -4.25 -6.77 4.67
CA LYS A 83 -3.23 -6.13 5.51
C LYS A 83 -1.87 -6.82 5.40
N CYS A 84 -1.83 -8.15 5.28
CA CYS A 84 -0.58 -8.90 5.10
C CYS A 84 0.08 -8.58 3.75
N ILE A 85 -0.70 -8.51 2.67
CA ILE A 85 -0.22 -8.18 1.32
C ILE A 85 0.34 -6.75 1.31
N LYS A 86 -0.45 -5.76 1.76
CA LYS A 86 0.00 -4.36 1.86
C LYS A 86 1.28 -4.20 2.68
N ASN A 87 1.40 -4.93 3.80
CA ASN A 87 2.60 -4.90 4.62
C ASN A 87 3.81 -5.57 3.94
N LYS A 88 3.59 -6.55 3.07
CA LYS A 88 4.65 -7.20 2.28
C LYS A 88 5.13 -6.21 1.21
N ASP A 89 4.22 -5.64 0.44
CA ASP A 89 4.54 -4.66 -0.60
C ASP A 89 5.27 -3.45 0.00
N SER A 90 4.80 -2.96 1.15
CA SER A 90 5.46 -1.86 1.89
C SER A 90 6.87 -2.21 2.35
N ARG A 91 7.13 -3.49 2.69
CA ARG A 91 8.48 -3.95 3.08
C ARG A 91 9.41 -4.07 1.88
N GLU A 92 8.89 -4.44 0.72
CA GLU A 92 9.67 -4.53 -0.52
C GLU A 92 10.14 -3.16 -1.00
N LEU A 93 9.41 -2.09 -0.65
CA LEU A 93 9.81 -0.70 -0.92
C LEU A 93 10.92 -0.15 0.00
N VAL A 94 11.32 -0.88 1.06
CA VAL A 94 12.35 -0.40 1.99
C VAL A 94 13.72 -0.51 1.35
N GLN A 95 14.28 0.62 0.93
CA GLN A 95 15.57 0.69 0.23
C GLN A 95 16.80 0.64 1.15
N TYR A 96 16.67 1.22 2.35
CA TYR A 96 17.78 1.43 3.30
C TYR A 96 17.54 0.60 4.56
N HIS A 97 18.06 -0.62 4.58
CA HIS A 97 17.96 -1.49 5.74
C HIS A 97 19.01 -1.12 6.78
N GLN A 98 18.56 -0.92 8.02
CA GLN A 98 19.45 -0.76 9.17
C GLN A 98 20.21 -2.06 9.46
N MET A 99 21.52 -1.94 9.65
CA MET A 99 22.48 -3.03 9.87
C MET A 99 23.01 -3.10 11.31
N THR A 100 22.35 -2.45 12.27
CA THR A 100 22.77 -2.39 13.68
C THR A 100 22.30 -3.58 14.54
N GLY A 101 21.69 -4.59 13.92
CA GLY A 101 21.12 -5.75 14.60
C GLY A 101 19.96 -5.37 15.51
N SER A 102 19.98 -5.81 16.78
CA SER A 102 18.94 -5.52 17.77
C SER A 102 19.03 -4.12 18.38
N ARG A 103 20.09 -3.36 18.09
CA ARG A 103 20.27 -2.00 18.65
C ARG A 103 19.45 -0.99 17.86
N SER A 104 18.70 -0.16 18.58
CA SER A 104 18.03 1.00 18.00
C SER A 104 19.05 2.05 17.52
N TYR A 105 18.61 2.96 16.65
CA TYR A 105 19.44 4.11 16.22
C TYR A 105 19.98 4.90 17.41
N VAL A 106 19.13 5.21 18.40
CA VAL A 106 19.53 5.95 19.61
C VAL A 106 20.65 5.23 20.37
N ALA A 107 20.51 3.92 20.58
CA ALA A 107 21.53 3.12 21.26
C ALA A 107 22.83 3.03 20.44
N GLN A 108 22.73 2.90 19.12
CA GLN A 108 23.90 2.87 18.24
C GLN A 108 24.64 4.21 18.25
N CYS A 109 23.93 5.34 18.15
CA CYS A 109 24.51 6.68 18.25
C CYS A 109 25.25 6.88 19.57
N TYR A 110 24.72 6.37 20.70
CA TYR A 110 25.41 6.42 21.99
C TYR A 110 26.73 5.64 21.96
N VAL A 111 26.73 4.42 21.42
CA VAL A 111 27.95 3.60 21.27
C VAL A 111 28.95 4.28 20.35
N MET A 112 28.52 4.88 19.24
CA MET A 112 29.40 5.61 18.32
C MET A 112 30.10 6.77 19.01
N LYS A 113 29.37 7.58 19.78
CA LYS A 113 29.94 8.69 20.55
C LYS A 113 31.02 8.22 21.52
N GLN A 114 30.80 7.10 22.21
CA GLN A 114 31.79 6.59 23.16
C GLN A 114 33.03 5.96 22.51
N THR A 115 32.85 5.27 21.38
CA THR A 115 33.90 4.41 20.80
C THR A 115 34.70 5.08 19.69
N LYS A 116 34.03 5.82 18.81
CA LYS A 116 34.61 6.36 17.57
C LYS A 116 34.81 7.87 17.60
N PHE A 117 33.98 8.58 18.37
CA PHE A 117 33.78 10.03 18.23
C PHE A 117 33.78 10.73 19.60
N LYS A 118 34.80 10.44 20.41
CA LYS A 118 34.89 10.87 21.82
C LYS A 118 34.59 12.36 22.01
N ASP A 119 35.32 13.22 21.28
CA ASP A 119 35.25 14.69 21.47
C ASP A 119 34.53 15.42 20.33
N VAL A 120 34.37 14.79 19.16
CA VAL A 120 33.73 15.38 17.98
C VAL A 120 32.39 14.67 17.71
N PRO A 121 31.24 15.33 17.85
CA PRO A 121 29.94 14.72 17.56
C PRO A 121 29.88 14.15 16.13
N PRO A 122 29.41 12.90 15.95
CA PRO A 122 29.31 12.29 14.62
C PRO A 122 28.30 13.05 13.77
N THR A 123 28.64 13.27 12.50
CA THR A 123 27.75 13.93 11.54
C THR A 123 26.64 13.00 11.05
N ALA A 124 25.57 13.55 10.48
CA ALA A 124 24.44 12.74 9.98
C ALA A 124 24.89 11.68 8.95
N ILE A 125 25.87 12.02 8.10
CA ILE A 125 26.49 11.10 7.12
C ILE A 125 27.29 10.00 7.82
N ASP A 126 28.02 10.31 8.91
CA ASP A 126 28.79 9.30 9.66
C ASP A 126 27.86 8.29 10.34
N ILE A 127 26.77 8.79 10.93
CA ILE A 127 25.74 7.94 11.54
C ILE A 127 25.12 7.06 10.45
N PHE A 128 24.81 7.62 9.27
CA PHE A 128 24.24 6.86 8.17
C PHE A 128 25.17 5.73 7.72
N LYS A 129 26.47 6.03 7.56
CA LYS A 129 27.50 5.05 7.21
C LYS A 129 27.60 3.94 8.25
N ASP A 130 27.66 4.29 9.54
CA ASP A 130 27.77 3.30 10.62
C ASP A 130 26.54 2.39 10.70
N THR A 131 25.35 2.96 10.55
CA THR A 131 24.10 2.21 10.72
C THR A 131 23.70 1.37 9.51
N HIS A 132 24.26 1.64 8.34
CA HIS A 132 23.97 0.92 7.08
C HIS A 132 25.16 0.10 6.56
N CYS A 133 26.22 -0.03 7.36
CA CYS A 133 27.35 -0.91 7.09
C CYS A 133 27.23 -2.20 7.90
N SER A 134 27.21 -3.34 7.23
CA SER A 134 27.32 -4.64 7.87
C SER A 134 28.78 -5.05 8.01
N SER A 135 29.16 -5.60 9.16
CA SER A 135 30.49 -6.17 9.35
C SER A 135 30.78 -7.36 8.43
N LYS A 136 29.74 -8.04 7.91
CA LYS A 136 29.87 -9.21 7.05
C LYS A 136 29.80 -8.88 5.56
N SER A 137 28.95 -7.93 5.18
CA SER A 137 28.62 -7.66 3.77
C SER A 137 28.94 -6.22 3.34
N GLY A 138 29.44 -5.37 4.24
CA GLY A 138 29.68 -3.95 3.95
C GLY A 138 28.38 -3.18 3.67
N PHE A 139 28.50 -2.17 2.81
CA PHE A 139 27.37 -1.35 2.34
C PHE A 139 26.60 -2.06 1.23
N ASN A 140 25.27 -1.98 1.28
CA ASN A 140 24.44 -2.34 0.12
C ASN A 140 24.56 -1.26 -0.98
N GLU A 141 24.18 -1.61 -2.22
CA GLU A 141 24.36 -0.73 -3.36
C GLU A 141 23.62 0.61 -3.19
N ASN A 142 22.35 0.56 -2.76
CA ASN A 142 21.57 1.75 -2.47
C ASN A 142 22.24 2.67 -1.43
N ALA A 143 22.86 2.13 -0.37
CA ALA A 143 23.56 2.96 0.61
C ALA A 143 24.85 3.54 0.04
N LYS A 144 25.60 2.82 -0.81
CA LYS A 144 26.79 3.38 -1.48
C LYS A 144 26.40 4.57 -2.35
N ASP A 145 25.38 4.41 -3.18
CA ASP A 145 24.89 5.47 -4.06
C ASP A 145 24.42 6.67 -3.25
N ALA A 146 23.67 6.43 -2.17
CA ALA A 146 23.21 7.49 -1.28
C ALA A 146 24.38 8.21 -0.59
N ILE A 147 25.40 7.48 -0.11
CA ILE A 147 26.59 8.06 0.50
C ILE A 147 27.32 8.95 -0.52
N ALA A 148 27.53 8.46 -1.74
CA ALA A 148 28.20 9.23 -2.80
C ALA A 148 27.43 10.52 -3.13
N GLN A 149 26.10 10.45 -3.20
CA GLN A 149 25.25 11.64 -3.43
C GLN A 149 25.31 12.62 -2.25
N MET A 150 25.32 12.13 -1.01
CA MET A 150 25.43 13.00 0.18
C MET A 150 26.78 13.71 0.22
N GLU A 151 27.87 12.99 -0.05
CA GLU A 151 29.22 13.56 -0.11
C GLU A 151 29.36 14.58 -1.24
N ALA A 152 28.85 14.25 -2.42
CA ALA A 152 28.84 15.17 -3.56
C ALA A 152 28.02 16.44 -3.26
N TYR A 153 26.88 16.31 -2.57
CA TYR A 153 26.05 17.46 -2.18
C TYR A 153 26.80 18.41 -1.24
N VAL A 154 27.50 17.87 -0.23
CA VAL A 154 28.30 18.66 0.72
C VAL A 154 29.53 19.28 0.03
N ALA A 155 30.12 18.60 -0.94
CA ALA A 155 31.30 19.08 -1.67
C ALA A 155 30.99 20.19 -2.70
N GLN A 156 29.72 20.48 -2.99
CA GLN A 156 29.37 21.53 -3.94
C GLN A 156 29.80 22.92 -3.43
N PRO A 157 30.45 23.75 -4.27
CA PRO A 157 30.82 25.10 -3.91
C PRO A 157 29.59 25.88 -3.44
N THR A 158 29.74 26.62 -2.35
CA THR A 158 28.67 27.46 -1.82
C THR A 158 28.69 28.78 -2.59
N GLU A 159 27.55 29.20 -3.14
CA GLU A 159 27.42 30.52 -3.78
C GLU A 159 27.70 31.63 -2.76
N GLU A 160 28.42 32.68 -3.16
CA GLU A 160 28.77 33.81 -2.29
C GLU A 160 27.53 34.35 -1.56
N GLY A 161 27.54 34.24 -0.23
CA GLY A 161 26.47 34.74 0.65
C GLY A 161 25.47 33.70 1.18
N LYS A 162 25.58 32.42 0.81
CA LYS A 162 24.81 31.33 1.45
C LYS A 162 25.66 30.58 2.49
N ASP A 163 24.99 30.01 3.49
CA ASP A 163 25.62 29.10 4.44
C ASP A 163 26.10 27.82 3.73
N PRO A 164 27.24 27.24 4.17
CA PRO A 164 27.75 26.01 3.59
C PRO A 164 26.79 24.84 3.78
N LYS A 165 26.63 24.03 2.73
CA LYS A 165 25.72 22.88 2.72
C LYS A 165 26.06 21.90 3.84
N THR A 166 25.10 21.66 4.73
CA THR A 166 25.33 20.84 5.90
C THR A 166 25.09 19.35 5.61
N PRO A 167 25.74 18.43 6.35
CA PRO A 167 25.46 16.99 6.24
C PRO A 167 24.01 16.61 6.56
N VAL A 168 23.29 17.41 7.35
CA VAL A 168 21.87 17.21 7.64
C VAL A 168 21.01 17.53 6.41
N GLU A 169 21.31 18.61 5.71
CA GLU A 169 20.66 18.98 4.44
C GLU A 169 20.94 17.96 3.34
N ALA A 170 22.19 17.47 3.25
CA ALA A 170 22.55 16.43 2.30
C ALA A 170 21.71 15.16 2.51
N VAL A 171 21.57 14.71 3.76
CA VAL A 171 20.73 13.55 4.10
C VAL A 171 19.25 13.83 3.80
N ALA A 172 18.74 15.03 4.09
CA ALA A 172 17.34 15.37 3.79
C ALA A 172 17.06 15.46 2.27
N HIS A 173 18.04 15.92 1.49
CA HIS A 173 17.96 16.00 0.04
C HIS A 173 17.98 14.61 -0.60
N VAL A 174 18.91 13.74 -0.17
CA VAL A 174 19.05 12.39 -0.73
C VAL A 174 17.96 11.45 -0.23
N LEU A 175 17.47 11.64 1.01
CA LEU A 175 16.49 10.78 1.66
C LEU A 175 15.22 11.54 2.09
N PRO A 176 14.47 12.18 1.18
CA PRO A 176 13.39 13.11 1.52
C PRO A 176 12.21 12.43 2.23
N LYS A 177 11.94 11.16 1.89
CA LYS A 177 10.85 10.36 2.50
C LYS A 177 11.30 9.53 3.71
N SER A 178 12.57 9.64 4.09
CA SER A 178 13.13 8.84 5.18
C SER A 178 12.83 9.43 6.55
N THR A 179 12.59 8.56 7.53
CA THR A 179 12.51 8.95 8.94
C THR A 179 13.87 8.93 9.64
N PHE A 180 14.96 8.72 8.90
CA PHE A 180 16.31 8.56 9.45
C PHE A 180 16.72 9.72 10.37
N LEU A 181 16.65 10.98 9.90
CA LEU A 181 17.01 12.16 10.69
C LEU A 181 16.21 12.27 11.99
N ARG A 182 14.94 11.88 11.97
CA ARG A 182 14.10 11.81 13.18
C ARG A 182 14.61 10.75 14.15
N ASN A 183 14.95 9.56 13.65
CA ASN A 183 15.35 8.42 14.47
C ASN A 183 16.74 8.59 15.10
N VAL A 184 17.62 9.39 14.48
CA VAL A 184 18.94 9.74 15.02
C VAL A 184 18.93 11.03 15.85
N GLY A 185 17.78 11.71 15.96
CA GLY A 185 17.62 12.93 16.76
C GLY A 185 18.19 14.21 16.12
N MET A 186 18.30 14.26 14.79
CA MET A 186 18.86 15.40 14.03
C MET A 186 17.82 16.15 13.17
N GLN A 187 16.53 15.88 13.35
CA GLN A 187 15.46 16.57 12.62
C GLN A 187 15.14 17.92 13.26
N SER A 188 15.25 19.03 12.50
CA SER A 188 14.84 20.35 12.97
C SER A 188 13.32 20.55 12.93
N THR A 189 12.81 21.49 13.73
CA THR A 189 11.38 21.87 13.76
C THR A 189 10.91 22.51 12.46
N GLU A 190 11.80 23.20 11.75
CA GLU A 190 11.55 23.80 10.44
C GLU A 190 11.45 22.74 9.35
N MET A 191 12.35 21.74 9.35
CA MET A 191 12.27 20.58 8.45
C MET A 191 10.95 19.82 8.59
N LYS A 192 10.40 19.74 9.81
CA LYS A 192 9.11 19.10 10.08
C LYS A 192 7.94 19.83 9.40
N LYS A 193 7.97 21.16 9.34
CA LYS A 193 6.95 21.96 8.65
C LYS A 193 7.07 21.82 7.13
N ASN A 194 8.29 21.88 6.61
CA ASN A 194 8.55 21.78 5.17
C ASN A 194 8.22 20.37 4.62
N ALA A 195 8.53 19.30 5.36
CA ALA A 195 8.17 17.94 4.95
C ALA A 195 6.65 17.72 4.88
N LYS A 196 5.87 18.36 5.78
CA LYS A 196 4.40 18.30 5.75
C LYS A 196 3.84 19.06 4.54
N ALA A 197 4.41 20.22 4.23
CA ALA A 197 4.03 20.99 3.05
C ALA A 197 4.38 20.26 1.75
N ALA A 198 5.57 19.65 1.67
CA ALA A 198 5.99 18.85 0.51
C ALA A 198 5.09 17.62 0.31
N ALA A 199 4.80 16.88 1.37
CA ALA A 199 3.89 15.72 1.29
C ALA A 199 2.45 16.10 0.90
N MET A 200 1.98 17.28 1.33
CA MET A 200 0.70 17.82 0.88
C MET A 200 0.75 18.17 -0.61
N ASN A 201 1.85 18.76 -1.08
CA ASN A 201 2.03 19.14 -2.47
C ASN A 201 2.11 17.92 -3.39
N ASP A 202 2.87 16.89 -3.02
CA ASP A 202 2.93 15.61 -3.75
C ASP A 202 1.52 15.01 -3.90
N ARG A 203 0.71 15.05 -2.83
CA ARG A 203 -0.66 14.53 -2.86
C ARG A 203 -1.58 15.38 -3.75
N VAL A 204 -1.39 16.69 -3.78
CA VAL A 204 -2.12 17.58 -4.68
C VAL A 204 -1.77 17.25 -6.14
N CYS A 205 -0.50 17.12 -6.49
CA CYS A 205 -0.08 16.75 -7.85
C CYS A 205 -0.63 15.38 -8.29
N GLU A 206 -0.65 14.38 -7.40
CA GLU A 206 -1.23 13.07 -7.66
C GLU A 206 -2.75 13.17 -7.93
N LEU A 207 -3.48 13.89 -7.08
CA LEU A 207 -4.92 14.11 -7.24
C LEU A 207 -5.26 14.90 -8.51
N GLU A 208 -4.46 15.91 -8.87
CA GLU A 208 -4.62 16.67 -10.10
C GLU A 208 -4.43 15.78 -11.34
N SER A 209 -3.48 14.85 -11.28
CA SER A 209 -3.23 13.88 -12.36
C SER A 209 -4.38 12.88 -12.51
N GLU A 210 -4.88 12.32 -11.39
CA GLU A 210 -6.04 11.43 -11.38
C GLU A 210 -7.30 12.13 -11.92
N LEU A 211 -7.57 13.36 -11.47
CA LEU A 211 -8.71 14.17 -11.93
C LEU A 211 -8.63 14.45 -13.43
N HIS A 212 -7.44 14.76 -13.95
CA HIS A 212 -7.24 14.98 -15.37
C HIS A 212 -7.49 13.72 -16.19
N ALA A 213 -7.00 12.57 -15.73
CA ALA A 213 -7.26 11.28 -16.38
C ALA A 213 -8.75 10.93 -16.39
N GLU A 214 -9.45 11.14 -15.28
CA GLU A 214 -10.90 10.90 -15.17
C GLU A 214 -11.70 11.83 -16.09
N LYS A 215 -11.33 13.11 -16.17
CA LYS A 215 -11.97 14.07 -17.08
C LYS A 215 -11.83 13.67 -18.55
N MET A 216 -10.64 13.20 -18.96
CA MET A 216 -10.42 12.69 -20.31
C MET A 216 -11.22 11.42 -20.58
N GLY A 217 -11.29 10.50 -19.61
CA GLY A 217 -12.13 9.30 -19.68
C GLY A 217 -13.61 9.62 -19.82
N SER A 218 -14.11 10.59 -19.03
CA SER A 218 -15.49 11.07 -19.09
C SER A 218 -15.82 11.71 -20.44
N ALA A 219 -14.92 12.54 -20.99
CA ALA A 219 -15.10 13.10 -22.33
C ALA A 219 -15.18 12.02 -23.42
N GLY A 220 -14.36 10.98 -23.31
CA GLY A 220 -14.43 9.82 -24.21
C GLY A 220 -15.77 9.07 -24.12
N MET A 221 -16.28 8.86 -22.89
CA MET A 221 -17.60 8.25 -22.68
C MET A 221 -18.73 9.13 -23.22
N GLN A 222 -18.66 10.45 -23.06
CA GLN A 222 -19.66 11.37 -23.61
C GLN A 222 -19.72 11.31 -25.14
N LEU A 223 -18.57 11.20 -25.82
CA LEU A 223 -18.53 11.01 -27.27
C LEU A 223 -19.19 9.69 -27.70
N GLN A 224 -18.94 8.60 -26.98
CA GLN A 224 -19.60 7.32 -27.25
C GLN A 224 -21.11 7.37 -27.04
N ILE A 225 -21.57 8.06 -25.98
CA ILE A 225 -23.00 8.27 -25.73
C ILE A 225 -23.63 9.07 -26.88
N ALA A 226 -22.97 10.13 -27.35
CA ALA A 226 -23.48 10.93 -28.47
C ALA A 226 -23.57 10.12 -29.78
N ASP A 227 -22.58 9.27 -30.05
CA ASP A 227 -22.61 8.39 -31.24
C ASP A 227 -23.75 7.35 -31.15
N LEU A 228 -23.91 6.70 -29.99
CA LEU A 228 -25.00 5.76 -29.76
C LEU A 228 -26.39 6.42 -29.86
N GLN A 229 -26.53 7.65 -29.35
CA GLN A 229 -27.77 8.42 -29.48
C GLN A 229 -28.09 8.71 -30.94
N LYS A 230 -27.09 9.06 -31.75
CA LYS A 230 -27.26 9.30 -33.19
C LYS A 230 -27.67 8.02 -33.92
N GLN A 231 -26.97 6.91 -33.68
CA GLN A 231 -27.29 5.62 -34.28
C GLN A 231 -28.72 5.17 -33.94
N LEU A 232 -29.16 5.38 -32.70
CA LEU A 232 -30.53 5.06 -32.26
C LEU A 232 -31.57 5.91 -33.02
N GLU A 233 -31.30 7.19 -33.23
CA GLU A 233 -32.22 8.08 -33.95
C GLU A 233 -32.30 7.70 -35.44
N ASP A 234 -31.16 7.42 -36.08
CA ASP A 234 -31.09 6.92 -37.45
C ASP A 234 -31.87 5.60 -37.60
N GLN A 235 -31.76 4.69 -36.61
CA GLN A 235 -32.49 3.43 -36.60
C GLN A 235 -34.01 3.62 -36.46
N LYS A 236 -34.44 4.57 -35.62
CA LYS A 236 -35.86 4.91 -35.47
C LYS A 236 -36.43 5.52 -36.75
N GLU A 237 -35.67 6.37 -37.44
CA GLU A 237 -36.11 6.93 -38.72
C GLU A 237 -36.23 5.85 -39.80
N ALA A 238 -35.28 4.92 -39.87
CA ALA A 238 -35.35 3.78 -40.77
C ALA A 238 -36.56 2.88 -40.46
N ALA A 239 -36.83 2.63 -39.17
CA ALA A 239 -38.00 1.86 -38.74
C ALA A 239 -39.32 2.52 -39.16
N ARG A 240 -39.45 3.85 -39.01
CA ARG A 240 -40.63 4.61 -39.48
C ARG A 240 -40.85 4.50 -40.99
N LYS A 241 -39.79 4.61 -41.79
CA LYS A 241 -39.88 4.46 -43.26
C LYS A 241 -40.32 3.06 -43.65
N ASN A 242 -39.75 2.04 -43.00
CA ASN A 242 -40.13 0.66 -43.25
C ASN A 242 -41.58 0.37 -42.83
N GLU A 243 -42.04 0.91 -41.70
CA GLU A 243 -43.44 0.80 -41.26
C GLU A 243 -44.40 1.42 -42.30
N GLU A 244 -44.08 2.61 -42.82
CA GLU A 244 -44.87 3.26 -43.87
C GLU A 244 -44.92 2.44 -45.17
N GLU A 245 -43.80 1.84 -45.57
CA GLU A 245 -43.74 0.93 -46.72
C GLU A 245 -44.56 -0.34 -46.50
N THR A 246 -44.47 -0.95 -45.31
CA THR A 246 -45.27 -2.15 -44.98
C THR A 246 -46.76 -1.86 -44.95
N GLU A 247 -47.17 -0.68 -44.50
CA GLU A 247 -48.56 -0.26 -44.49
C GLU A 247 -49.10 -0.04 -45.91
N LYS A 248 -48.32 0.58 -46.79
CA LYS A 248 -48.66 0.73 -48.22
C LYS A 248 -48.84 -0.64 -48.89
N LEU A 249 -47.92 -1.57 -48.66
CA LEU A 249 -48.02 -2.94 -49.19
C LEU A 249 -49.24 -3.69 -48.62
N ARG A 250 -49.55 -3.49 -47.34
CA ARG A 250 -50.75 -4.06 -46.69
C ARG A 250 -52.04 -3.50 -47.29
N GLN A 251 -52.10 -2.20 -47.56
CA GLN A 251 -53.23 -1.56 -48.25
C GLN A 251 -53.41 -2.12 -49.66
N GLN A 252 -52.33 -2.17 -50.46
CA GLN A 252 -52.36 -2.78 -51.79
C GLN A 252 -52.81 -4.25 -51.74
N GLY A 253 -52.31 -5.04 -50.79
CA GLY A 253 -52.76 -6.42 -50.59
C GLY A 253 -54.25 -6.52 -50.25
N SER A 254 -54.77 -5.58 -49.46
CA SER A 254 -56.20 -5.50 -49.11
C SER A 254 -57.06 -5.11 -50.31
N GLU A 255 -56.59 -4.19 -51.15
CA GLU A 255 -57.23 -3.81 -52.42
C GLU A 255 -57.26 -4.97 -53.41
N ILE A 256 -56.15 -5.71 -53.55
CA ILE A 256 -56.11 -6.91 -54.39
C ILE A 256 -57.09 -7.96 -53.87
N GLN A 257 -57.13 -8.21 -52.56
CA GLN A 257 -58.10 -9.15 -51.98
C GLN A 257 -59.55 -8.72 -52.17
N SER A 258 -59.85 -7.42 -52.05
CA SER A 258 -61.21 -6.90 -52.28
C SER A 258 -61.61 -7.00 -53.77
N PHE A 259 -60.68 -6.71 -54.68
CA PHE A 259 -60.86 -6.90 -56.13
C PHE A 259 -61.13 -8.37 -56.48
N LEU A 260 -60.34 -9.30 -55.94
CA LEU A 260 -60.58 -10.74 -56.14
C LEU A 260 -61.93 -11.18 -55.56
N ARG A 261 -62.31 -10.69 -54.36
CA ARG A 261 -63.63 -10.98 -53.79
C ARG A 261 -64.77 -10.43 -54.66
N SER A 262 -64.60 -9.27 -55.29
CA SER A 262 -65.59 -8.72 -56.23
C SER A 262 -65.68 -9.57 -57.51
N LEU A 263 -64.55 -9.90 -58.15
CA LEU A 263 -64.52 -10.70 -59.38
C LEU A 263 -65.04 -12.12 -59.21
N PHE A 264 -64.67 -12.79 -58.11
CA PHE A 264 -65.03 -14.19 -57.86
C PHE A 264 -66.29 -14.35 -57.01
N GLY A 265 -66.61 -13.40 -56.12
CA GLY A 265 -67.88 -13.35 -55.40
C GLY A 265 -69.05 -12.97 -56.30
N SER A 266 -68.81 -12.24 -57.39
CA SER A 266 -69.79 -11.99 -58.46
C SER A 266 -70.07 -13.21 -59.34
N LYS A 267 -69.23 -14.25 -59.31
CA LYS A 267 -69.37 -15.45 -60.16
C LYS A 267 -70.21 -16.58 -59.55
N PHE A 268 -70.83 -16.36 -58.38
CA PHE A 268 -71.76 -17.32 -57.77
C PHE A 268 -73.08 -16.71 -57.29
N ALA A 269 -73.46 -15.52 -57.80
CA ALA A 269 -74.75 -14.91 -57.50
C ALA A 269 -75.47 -14.45 -58.77
N SER A 270 -75.63 -15.35 -59.76
CA SER A 270 -76.74 -15.33 -60.75
C SER A 270 -76.65 -16.53 -61.72
N SER A 271 -77.29 -17.65 -61.34
CA SER A 271 -77.96 -18.68 -62.16
C SER A 271 -78.45 -19.73 -61.15
N ASP A 272 -79.72 -20.02 -60.90
CA ASP A 272 -80.99 -19.60 -61.49
C ASP A 272 -82.11 -19.81 -60.45
N ALA A 273 -83.06 -18.87 -60.39
CA ALA A 273 -84.48 -19.18 -60.24
C ALA A 273 -84.98 -19.38 -61.69
N GLN A 274 -85.64 -20.46 -62.10
CA GLN A 274 -86.37 -21.52 -61.41
C GLN A 274 -86.44 -22.76 -62.30
N GLN A 275 -86.32 -23.93 -61.68
CA GLN A 275 -87.45 -24.87 -61.67
C GLN A 275 -87.55 -25.50 -60.28
#